data_AF-A0A5B7T544-F1
#
_entry.id   AF-A0A5B7T544-F1
#
_cell.length_a   1.000
_cell.length_b   1.000
_cell.length_c   1.000
_cell.angle_alpha   90.00
_cell.angle_beta   90.00
_cell.angle_gamma   90.00
#
_symmetry.space_group_name_H-M   'P 1'
#
loop_
_entity.id
_entity.type
_entity.pdbx_description
1 polymer ?
#
loop_
_entity_poly.entity_id
_entity_poly.type
_entity_poly.pdbx_seq_one_letter_code
_entity_poly.pdbx_strand_id
1 'polypeptide(L)'
;MKYNQQQKMLKLLIEFQQDLLLNINNETNQQIVELLNDGIFKLSKEKCQGLVFDNLVHDLVQQISLKIANGNVSFNTETRKAWSAIVNMKKGPSDNSLAYTLLNLFHW
;
A
#
# COMPACT_ATOMS: atom_id res chain seq x y z
N MET A 1 3.02 13.69 -6.39
CA MET A 1 3.51 13.97 -5.02
C MET A 1 4.80 14.80 -5.12
N LYS A 2 5.08 15.70 -4.18
CA LYS A 2 6.40 16.38 -4.07
C LYS A 2 7.45 15.39 -3.56
N TYR A 3 8.74 15.65 -3.78
CA TYR A 3 9.84 14.76 -3.37
C TYR A 3 9.75 14.28 -1.90
N ASN A 4 9.55 15.19 -0.94
CA ASN A 4 9.42 14.82 0.49
C ASN A 4 8.19 13.91 0.76
N GLN A 5 7.11 14.08 -0.01
CA GLN A 5 5.95 13.20 0.05
C GLN A 5 6.29 11.84 -0.56
N GLN A 6 7.04 11.78 -1.66
CA GLN A 6 7.48 10.51 -2.25
C GLN A 6 8.37 9.72 -1.28
N GLN A 7 9.30 10.37 -0.60
CA GLN A 7 10.12 9.73 0.43
C GLN A 7 9.28 9.20 1.61
N LYS A 8 8.30 10.00 2.07
CA LYS A 8 7.40 9.57 3.14
C LYS A 8 6.50 8.40 2.71
N MET A 9 6.01 8.40 1.46
CA MET A 9 5.25 7.28 0.90
C MET A 9 6.08 6.00 0.85
N LEU A 10 7.33 6.09 0.35
CA LEU A 10 8.23 4.93 0.32
C LEU A 10 8.49 4.38 1.72
N LYS A 11 8.71 5.25 2.70
CA LYS A 11 8.87 4.84 4.10
C LYS A 11 7.63 4.11 4.63
N LEU A 12 6.43 4.64 4.39
CA LEU A 12 5.18 3.99 4.80
C LEU A 12 4.99 2.62 4.16
N LEU A 13 5.33 2.47 2.87
CA LEU A 13 5.26 1.18 2.17
C LEU A 13 6.21 0.14 2.80
N ILE A 14 7.43 0.55 3.17
CA ILE A 14 8.41 -0.32 3.84
C ILE A 14 7.93 -0.71 5.24
N GLU A 15 7.44 0.24 6.03
CA GLU A 15 6.89 -0.03 7.37
C GLU A 15 5.71 -1.01 7.29
N PHE A 16 4.78 -0.77 6.37
CA PHE A 16 3.63 -1.65 6.15
C PHE A 16 4.04 -3.07 5.74
N GLN A 17 5.03 -3.21 4.86
CA GLN A 17 5.60 -4.50 4.44
C GLN A 17 6.22 -5.25 5.64
N GLN A 18 7.03 -4.56 6.46
CA GLN A 18 7.67 -5.15 7.63
C GLN A 18 6.64 -5.64 8.65
N ASP A 19 5.62 -4.83 8.93
CA ASP A 19 4.55 -5.21 9.86
C ASP A 19 3.73 -6.39 9.34
N LEU A 20 3.48 -6.46 8.03
CA LEU A 20 2.79 -7.58 7.39
C LEU A 20 3.61 -8.87 7.45
N LEU A 21 4.91 -8.80 7.20
CA LEU A 21 5.84 -9.93 7.29
C LEU A 21 5.85 -10.56 8.68
N LEU A 22 5.81 -9.73 9.73
CA LEU A 22 5.77 -10.20 11.12
C LEU A 22 4.45 -10.90 11.48
N ASN A 23 3.38 -10.67 10.71
CA ASN A 23 2.03 -11.16 10.99
C ASN A 23 1.46 -11.99 9.83
N ILE A 24 2.33 -12.62 9.06
CA ILE A 24 1.94 -13.39 7.88
C ILE A 24 1.23 -14.67 8.32
N ASN A 25 -0.08 -14.74 8.08
CA ASN A 25 -0.92 -15.83 8.58
C ASN A 25 -1.90 -16.37 7.54
N ASN A 26 -1.90 -15.81 6.32
CA ASN A 26 -2.75 -16.25 5.22
C ASN A 26 -2.10 -15.95 3.87
N GLU A 27 -2.59 -16.62 2.83
CA GLU A 27 -2.11 -16.51 1.46
C GLU A 27 -2.28 -15.09 0.89
N THR A 28 -3.38 -14.40 1.20
CA THR A 28 -3.60 -13.01 0.75
C THR A 28 -2.51 -12.07 1.26
N ASN A 29 -2.12 -12.19 2.54
CA ASN A 29 -1.03 -11.42 3.14
C ASN A 29 0.30 -11.74 2.46
N GLN A 30 0.56 -13.01 2.08
CA GLN A 30 1.75 -13.39 1.31
C GLN A 30 1.80 -12.72 -0.05
N GLN A 31 0.70 -12.78 -0.81
CA GLN A 31 0.60 -12.13 -2.11
C GLN A 31 0.77 -10.61 -2.01
N ILE A 32 0.24 -9.98 -0.95
CA ILE A 32 0.44 -8.54 -0.69
C ILE A 32 1.91 -8.22 -0.41
N VAL A 33 2.59 -9.05 0.38
CA VAL A 33 4.02 -8.89 0.67
C VAL A 33 4.87 -9.03 -0.60
N GLU A 34 4.55 -9.97 -1.49
CA GLU A 34 5.25 -10.13 -2.77
C GLU A 34 5.09 -8.88 -3.65
N LEU A 35 3.87 -8.35 -3.77
CA LEU A 35 3.61 -7.09 -4.49
C LEU A 35 4.40 -5.92 -3.88
N LEU A 36 4.46 -5.83 -2.54
CA LEU A 36 5.23 -4.81 -1.84
C LEU A 36 6.73 -4.95 -2.10
N ASN A 37 7.29 -6.15 -2.08
CA ASN A 37 8.70 -6.40 -2.35
C ASN A 37 9.08 -5.87 -3.74
N ASP A 38 8.32 -6.25 -4.77
CA ASP A 38 8.56 -5.84 -6.15
C ASP A 38 8.39 -4.32 -6.32
N GLY A 39 7.33 -3.77 -5.74
CA GLY A 39 7.03 -2.35 -5.79
C GLY A 39 8.11 -1.49 -5.10
N ILE A 40 8.47 -1.83 -3.86
CA ILE A 40 9.51 -1.13 -3.09
C ILE A 40 10.87 -1.24 -3.78
N PHE A 41 11.20 -2.41 -4.34
CA PHE A 41 12.42 -2.59 -5.10
C PHE A 41 12.48 -1.63 -6.29
N LYS A 42 11.43 -1.56 -7.12
CA LYS A 42 11.36 -0.62 -8.26
C LYS A 42 11.49 0.83 -7.80
N LEU A 43 10.70 1.22 -6.78
CA LEU A 43 10.69 2.59 -6.24
C LEU A 43 12.05 3.01 -5.66
N SER A 44 12.78 2.08 -5.02
CA SER A 44 14.06 2.37 -4.35
C SER A 44 15.27 2.30 -5.29
N LYS A 45 15.32 1.33 -6.20
CA LYS A 45 16.51 1.08 -7.03
C LYS A 45 16.56 1.93 -8.29
N GLU A 46 15.42 2.29 -8.87
CA GLU A 46 15.36 3.01 -10.15
C GLU A 46 15.45 4.54 -9.98
N LYS A 47 15.67 5.04 -8.74
CA LYS A 47 15.55 6.47 -8.42
C LYS A 47 14.26 7.07 -8.99
N CYS A 48 13.17 6.30 -8.98
CA CYS A 48 11.88 6.77 -9.47
C CYS A 48 11.48 8.03 -8.71
N GLN A 49 11.21 9.10 -9.45
CA GLN A 49 10.80 10.38 -8.90
C GLN A 49 9.72 11.00 -9.79
N GLY A 50 9.02 11.99 -9.25
CA GLY A 50 7.97 12.70 -10.00
C GLY A 50 6.87 11.75 -10.48
N LEU A 51 6.43 11.91 -11.72
CA LEU A 51 5.29 11.18 -12.27
C LEU A 51 5.49 9.66 -12.28
N VAL A 52 6.70 9.18 -12.55
CA VAL A 52 6.99 7.73 -12.61
C VAL A 52 6.78 7.08 -11.25
N PHE A 53 7.27 7.72 -10.19
CA PHE A 53 7.03 7.27 -8.82
C PHE A 53 5.53 7.27 -8.49
N ASP A 54 4.83 8.36 -8.83
CA ASP A 54 3.40 8.50 -8.53
C ASP A 54 2.56 7.41 -9.22
N ASN A 55 2.90 7.07 -10.47
CA ASN A 55 2.22 6.02 -11.25
C ASN A 55 2.50 4.62 -10.68
N LEU A 56 3.75 4.31 -10.33
CA LEU A 56 4.10 3.04 -9.71
C LEU A 56 3.39 2.85 -8.35
N VAL A 57 3.36 3.91 -7.53
CA VAL A 57 2.61 3.87 -6.26
C VAL A 57 1.11 3.70 -6.51
N HIS A 58 0.55 4.38 -7.51
CA HIS A 58 -0.87 4.22 -7.84
C HIS A 58 -1.22 2.77 -8.19
N ASP A 59 -0.47 2.18 -9.11
CA ASP A 59 -0.67 0.81 -9.56
C ASP A 59 -0.50 -0.19 -8.41
N LEU A 60 0.57 -0.04 -7.61
CA LEU A 60 0.81 -0.87 -6.43
C LEU A 60 -0.34 -0.79 -5.41
N VAL A 61 -0.77 0.42 -5.07
CA VAL A 61 -1.86 0.63 -4.10
C VAL A 61 -3.19 0.08 -4.64
N GLN A 62 -3.43 0.18 -5.94
CA GLN A 62 -4.62 -0.38 -6.58
C GLN A 62 -4.61 -1.90 -6.56
N GLN A 63 -3.50 -2.55 -6.89
CA GLN A 63 -3.37 -4.01 -6.86
C GLN A 63 -3.55 -4.56 -5.44
N ILE A 64 -2.90 -3.96 -4.45
CA ILE A 64 -3.06 -4.35 -3.05
C ILE A 64 -4.51 -4.12 -2.58
N SER A 65 -5.13 -3.01 -2.97
CA SER A 65 -6.55 -2.74 -2.67
C SER A 65 -7.48 -3.83 -3.20
N LEU A 66 -7.26 -4.28 -4.44
CA LEU A 66 -8.05 -5.36 -5.04
C LEU A 66 -7.85 -6.68 -4.32
N LYS A 67 -6.61 -7.00 -3.90
CA LYS A 67 -6.33 -8.18 -3.07
C LYS A 67 -7.02 -8.11 -1.72
N ILE A 68 -7.05 -6.93 -1.08
CA ILE A 68 -7.77 -6.71 0.18
C ILE A 68 -9.28 -6.88 0.01
N ALA A 69 -9.84 -6.34 -1.08
CA ALA A 69 -11.29 -6.42 -1.30
C ALA A 69 -11.78 -7.84 -1.64
N ASN A 70 -10.94 -8.65 -2.30
CA ASN A 70 -11.33 -9.97 -2.82
C ASN A 70 -10.79 -11.15 -2.00
N GLY A 71 -9.92 -10.90 -1.02
CA GLY A 71 -9.24 -11.93 -0.25
C GLY A 71 -9.53 -11.85 1.24
N ASN A 72 -9.24 -12.94 1.96
CA ASN A 72 -9.25 -12.92 3.41
C ASN A 72 -7.96 -12.25 3.90
N VAL A 73 -8.10 -11.04 4.46
CA VAL A 73 -6.97 -10.25 4.96
C VAL A 73 -7.02 -10.17 6.47
N SER A 74 -5.88 -10.42 7.10
CA SER A 74 -5.72 -10.31 8.55
C SER A 74 -4.75 -9.18 8.85
N PHE A 75 -5.26 -7.96 8.93
CA PHE A 75 -4.51 -6.81 9.42
C PHE A 75 -4.76 -6.62 10.91
N ASN A 76 -3.68 -6.46 11.67
CA ASN A 76 -3.73 -5.97 13.05
C ASN A 76 -3.88 -4.44 13.07
N THR A 77 -3.96 -3.85 14.27
CA THR A 77 -4.14 -2.40 14.43
C THR A 77 -3.07 -1.57 13.71
N GLU A 78 -1.80 -1.96 13.76
CA GLU A 78 -0.71 -1.18 13.18
C GLU A 78 -0.69 -1.29 11.65
N THR A 79 -0.83 -2.50 11.10
CA THR A 79 -0.96 -2.70 9.64
C THR A 79 -2.17 -1.97 9.06
N ARG A 80 -3.33 -1.94 9.76
CA ARG A 80 -4.48 -1.12 9.34
C ARG A 80 -4.16 0.38 9.33
N LYS A 81 -3.48 0.90 10.35
CA LYS A 81 -3.08 2.31 10.42
C LYS A 81 -2.11 2.68 9.29
N ALA A 82 -1.09 1.86 9.07
CA ALA A 82 -0.10 2.07 8.01
C ALA A 82 -0.77 2.07 6.62
N TRP A 83 -1.64 1.09 6.35
CA TRP A 83 -2.38 1.05 5.09
C TRP A 83 -3.33 2.24 4.91
N SER A 84 -4.06 2.64 5.95
CA SER A 84 -4.91 3.83 5.91
C SER A 84 -4.10 5.10 5.59
N ALA A 85 -2.91 5.24 6.18
CA ALA A 85 -2.01 6.36 5.87
C ALA A 85 -1.55 6.34 4.41
N ILE A 86 -1.19 5.17 3.87
CA ILE A 86 -0.81 4.99 2.45
C ILE A 86 -1.97 5.43 1.53
N VAL A 87 -3.17 4.90 1.76
CA VAL A 87 -4.34 5.22 0.93
C VAL A 87 -4.70 6.70 1.01
N ASN A 88 -4.71 7.30 2.19
CA ASN A 88 -5.01 8.72 2.36
C ASN A 88 -3.95 9.61 1.72
N MET A 89 -2.68 9.20 1.73
CA MET A 89 -1.62 9.93 1.07
C MET A 89 -1.69 9.81 -0.46
N LYS A 90 -2.30 8.73 -0.98
CA LYS A 90 -2.58 8.58 -2.41
C LYS A 90 -3.89 9.26 -2.85
N LYS A 91 -4.89 9.38 -1.99
CA LYS A 91 -6.18 10.02 -2.30
C LYS A 91 -5.95 11.45 -2.81
N GLY A 92 -5.98 11.60 -4.13
CA GLY A 92 -6.32 12.86 -4.78
C GLY A 92 -7.84 13.05 -4.75
N PRO A 93 -8.33 14.26 -5.06
CA PRO A 93 -9.75 14.61 -4.96
C PRO A 93 -10.72 13.78 -5.84
N SER A 94 -10.25 12.86 -6.69
CA SER A 94 -11.09 12.09 -7.63
C SER A 94 -10.94 10.55 -7.58
N ASP A 95 -10.14 9.98 -6.68
CA ASP A 95 -9.82 8.53 -6.69
C ASP A 95 -10.82 7.70 -5.84
N ASN A 96 -12.05 7.55 -6.33
CA ASN A 96 -13.13 6.81 -5.65
C ASN A 96 -12.88 5.30 -5.53
N SER A 97 -11.99 4.73 -6.37
CA SER A 97 -11.63 3.30 -6.35
C SER A 97 -11.00 2.89 -5.02
N LEU A 98 -10.28 3.79 -4.35
CA LEU A 98 -9.60 3.54 -3.08
C LEU A 98 -10.48 3.75 -1.85
N ALA A 99 -11.67 4.34 -2.02
CA ALA A 99 -12.62 4.54 -0.93
C ALA A 99 -13.21 3.20 -0.43
N TYR A 100 -13.44 2.25 -1.34
CA TYR A 100 -13.93 0.92 -1.01
C TYR A 100 -12.93 0.11 -0.18
N THR A 101 -11.63 0.27 -0.43
CA THR A 101 -10.58 -0.38 0.37
C THR A 101 -10.61 0.07 1.82
N LEU A 102 -10.85 1.36 2.07
CA LEU A 102 -10.97 1.89 3.43
C LEU A 102 -12.22 1.35 4.13
N LEU A 103 -13.36 1.32 3.44
CA LEU A 103 -14.61 0.80 4.02
C LEU A 103 -14.46 -0.66 4.47
N ASN A 104 -13.86 -1.53 3.65
CA ASN A 104 -13.68 -2.95 4.01
C ASN A 104 -12.74 -3.16 5.22
N LEU A 105 -11.81 -2.24 5.48
CA LEU A 105 -10.86 -2.35 6.59
C LEU A 105 -11.45 -1.99 7.96
N PHE A 106 -12.56 -1.25 7.99
CA PHE A 106 -13.24 -0.81 9.21
C PHE A 106 -14.55 -1.55 9.47
N HIS A 107 -14.91 -2.52 8.62
CA HIS A 107 -16.16 -3.30 8.70
C HIS A 107 -15.93 -4.77 9.08
N TRP A 108 -15.06 -5.05 10.06
CA TRP A 108 -14.88 -6.38 10.67
C TRP A 108 -14.64 -6.28 12.17
#